data_AF-A0A0N4Y1E2-F1
#
_entry.id   AF-A0A0N4Y1E2-F1
#
_cell.length_a   1.000
_cell.length_b   1.000
_cell.length_c   1.000
_cell.angle_alpha   90.00
_cell.angle_beta   90.00
_cell.angle_gamma   90.00
#
_symmetry.space_group_name_H-M   'P 1'
#
loop_
_entity.id
_entity.type
_entity.pdbx_description
1 polymer ?
#
loop_
_entity_poly.entity_id
_entity_poly.type
_entity_poly.pdbx_seq_one_letter_code
_entity_poly.pdbx_strand_id
1 'polypeptide(L)'
;MSSENTQTYAPQPPQVQFHRLKKERDMLIEERWDCEKVKKEHRVECKQIVDKVKGHYDRMKQMREDITKRIGVLNKKVRSEGSEIEGCSFHLAQAWNRRKNAAGLRQRIQGLLRDRSNSRWWGTIKAVVFLPEKLRNNVRALRTPPVTRAHPACNKCAQFLWLLLFSSSMAEFLINGFCLLRYIKSTWLTGPFVDLWSKWEITTLRTTNVAEAFHR
;
A
#
# COMPACT_ATOMS: atom_id res chain seq x y z
N MET A 1 14.35 62.24 44.50
CA MET A 1 15.44 61.61 45.27
C MET A 1 14.80 60.90 46.45
N SER A 2 14.56 59.60 46.32
CA SER A 2 13.98 58.78 47.40
C SER A 2 15.13 58.17 48.19
N SER A 3 15.28 58.59 49.44
CA SER A 3 16.30 58.09 50.37
C SER A 3 15.98 56.65 50.76
N GLU A 4 16.79 55.70 50.30
CA GLU A 4 16.73 54.31 50.75
C GLU A 4 17.15 54.24 52.22
N ASN A 5 16.20 53.81 53.05
CA ASN A 5 16.37 53.61 54.47
C ASN A 5 17.11 52.29 54.68
N THR A 6 18.43 52.33 54.73
CA THR A 6 19.28 51.14 54.96
C THR A 6 19.15 50.74 56.43
N GLN A 7 18.09 49.99 56.75
CA GLN A 7 17.91 49.39 58.07
C GLN A 7 18.97 48.30 58.25
N THR A 8 20.03 48.63 58.97
CA THR A 8 21.13 47.72 59.31
C THR A 8 20.61 46.66 60.27
N TYR A 9 20.10 45.54 59.74
CA TYR A 9 19.69 44.41 60.56
C TYR A 9 20.91 43.84 61.27
N ALA A 10 20.93 43.91 62.61
CA ALA A 10 21.96 43.28 63.41
C ALA A 10 22.01 41.77 63.10
N PRO A 11 23.20 41.18 62.94
CA PRO A 11 23.34 39.77 62.61
C PRO A 11 22.70 38.92 63.70
N GLN A 12 21.78 38.03 63.29
CA GLN A 12 21.11 37.14 64.21
C GLN A 12 22.12 36.26 64.95
N PRO A 13 21.87 35.92 66.23
CA PRO A 13 22.78 35.12 67.02
C PRO A 13 23.04 33.77 66.32
N PRO A 14 24.30 33.27 66.30
CA PRO A 14 24.71 32.10 65.51
C PRO A 14 23.86 30.84 65.72
N GLN A 15 23.28 30.68 66.92
CA GLN A 15 22.41 29.54 67.25
C GLN A 15 21.09 29.53 66.47
N VAL A 16 20.53 30.71 66.19
CA VAL A 16 19.27 30.85 65.41
C VAL A 16 19.54 30.59 63.92
N GLN A 17 20.70 31.02 63.42
CA GLN A 17 21.14 30.72 62.06
C GLN A 17 21.36 29.21 61.86
N PHE A 18 21.98 28.53 62.83
CA PHE A 18 22.20 27.09 62.77
C PHE A 18 20.89 26.29 62.73
N HIS A 19 19.90 26.65 63.56
CA HIS A 19 18.59 25.99 63.56
C HIS A 19 17.83 26.20 62.24
N ARG A 20 17.90 27.41 61.66
CA ARG A 20 17.30 27.69 60.35
C ARG A 20 17.94 26.83 59.25
N LEU A 21 19.27 26.83 59.16
CA LEU A 21 20.01 26.06 58.16
C LEU A 21 19.78 24.54 58.32
N LYS A 22 19.68 24.04 59.55
CA LYS A 22 19.34 22.64 59.80
C LYS A 22 17.95 22.30 59.28
N LYS A 23 16.95 23.15 59.55
CA LYS A 23 15.57 22.97 59.04
C LYS A 23 15.52 23.01 57.51
N GLU A 24 16.21 23.94 56.88
CA GLU A 24 16.30 24.03 55.40
C GLU A 24 16.95 22.79 54.79
N ARG A 25 18.05 22.30 55.38
CA ARG A 25 18.69 21.06 54.97
C ARG A 25 17.74 19.87 55.07
N ASP A 26 17.03 19.75 56.20
CA ASP A 26 16.12 18.64 56.44
C ASP A 26 14.93 18.66 55.46
N MET A 27 14.39 19.85 55.12
CA MET A 27 13.36 20.00 54.07
C MET A 27 13.88 19.60 52.67
N LEU A 28 15.09 20.00 52.30
CA LEU A 28 15.70 19.62 51.00
C LEU A 28 15.97 18.11 50.89
N ILE A 29 16.30 17.45 52.01
CA ILE A 29 16.47 16.00 52.06
C ILE A 29 15.12 15.29 51.83
N GLU A 30 14.04 15.80 52.44
CA GLU A 30 12.69 15.27 52.28
C GLU A 30 12.18 15.43 50.83
N GLU A 31 12.32 16.62 50.24
CA GLU A 31 11.98 16.87 48.82
C GLU A 31 12.76 15.96 47.86
N ARG A 32 14.05 15.71 48.14
CA ARG A 32 14.87 14.79 47.36
C ARG A 32 14.34 13.36 47.44
N TRP A 33 13.92 12.93 48.63
CA TRP A 33 13.39 11.59 48.85
C TRP A 33 12.07 11.38 48.10
N ASP A 34 11.19 12.38 48.09
CA ASP A 34 9.95 12.37 47.30
C ASP A 34 10.22 12.33 45.80
N CYS A 35 11.20 13.09 45.31
CA CYS A 35 11.63 13.04 43.90
C CYS A 35 12.16 11.67 43.51
N GLU A 36 12.92 10.99 44.38
CA GLU A 36 13.39 9.62 44.12
C GLU A 36 12.24 8.61 44.12
N LYS A 37 11.27 8.77 45.01
CA LYS A 37 10.07 7.92 45.06
C LYS A 37 9.26 8.04 43.76
N VAL A 38 8.96 9.26 43.32
CA VAL A 38 8.24 9.53 42.06
C VAL A 38 9.01 8.96 40.86
N LYS A 39 10.34 9.10 40.83
CA LYS A 39 11.17 8.50 39.77
C LYS A 39 11.10 6.98 39.75
N LYS A 40 11.05 6.32 40.92
CA LYS A 40 10.91 4.86 41.01
C LYS A 40 9.52 4.41 40.52
N GLU A 41 8.46 5.08 40.95
CA GLU A 41 7.09 4.79 40.52
C GLU A 41 6.94 4.96 39.00
N HIS A 42 7.46 6.06 38.44
CA HIS A 42 7.42 6.31 37.00
C HIS A 42 8.24 5.28 36.19
N ARG A 43 9.37 4.79 36.72
CA ARG A 43 10.12 3.69 36.08
C ARG A 43 9.31 2.40 36.02
N VAL A 44 8.55 2.09 37.07
CA VAL A 44 7.68 0.91 37.11
C VAL A 44 6.56 1.04 36.07
N GLU A 45 5.90 2.20 36.00
CA GLU A 45 4.85 2.47 35.02
C GLU A 45 5.37 2.38 33.57
N CYS A 46 6.50 3.04 33.28
CA CYS A 46 7.14 2.96 31.96
C CYS A 46 7.48 1.51 31.57
N LYS A 47 7.97 0.71 32.52
CA LYS A 47 8.24 -0.72 32.27
C LYS A 47 6.97 -1.49 31.93
N GLN A 48 5.88 -1.27 32.66
CA GLN A 48 4.58 -1.91 32.38
C GLN A 48 4.06 -1.54 30.98
N ILE A 49 4.20 -0.28 30.56
CA ILE A 49 3.81 0.18 29.22
C ILE A 49 4.65 -0.52 28.15
N VAL A 50 5.97 -0.57 28.32
CA VAL A 50 6.89 -1.24 27.38
C VAL A 50 6.55 -2.72 27.24
N ASP A 51 6.31 -3.42 28.35
CA ASP A 51 5.95 -4.84 28.35
C ASP A 51 4.60 -5.08 27.64
N LYS A 52 3.62 -4.19 27.84
CA LYS A 52 2.34 -4.24 27.15
C LYS A 52 2.49 -4.07 25.63
N VAL A 53 3.25 -3.06 25.20
CA VAL A 53 3.53 -2.79 23.78
C VAL A 53 4.26 -3.96 23.13
N LYS A 54 5.26 -4.52 23.81
CA LYS A 54 5.98 -5.71 23.35
C LYS A 54 5.03 -6.90 23.15
N GLY A 55 4.13 -7.15 24.10
CA GLY A 55 3.11 -8.19 23.97
C GLY A 55 2.15 -7.97 22.78
N HIS A 56 1.80 -6.72 22.44
CA HIS A 56 1.02 -6.42 21.23
C HIS A 56 1.82 -6.70 19.95
N TYR A 57 3.10 -6.31 19.92
CA TYR A 57 3.98 -6.58 18.79
C TYR A 57 4.15 -8.08 18.53
N ASP A 58 4.39 -8.87 19.58
CA ASP A 58 4.55 -10.32 19.48
C ASP A 58 3.27 -11.00 18.96
N ARG A 59 2.08 -10.56 19.41
CA ARG A 59 0.80 -11.04 18.86
C ARG A 59 0.64 -10.72 17.37
N MET A 60 0.99 -9.51 16.94
CA MET A 60 0.92 -9.15 15.52
C MET A 60 1.91 -9.95 14.68
N LYS A 61 3.11 -10.19 15.21
CA LYS A 61 4.12 -11.04 14.56
C LYS A 61 3.61 -12.47 14.38
N GLN A 62 3.05 -13.06 15.43
CA GLN A 62 2.45 -14.40 15.36
C GLN A 62 1.29 -14.45 14.35
N MET A 63 0.39 -13.46 14.35
CA MET A 63 -0.71 -13.39 13.40
C MET A 63 -0.22 -13.32 11.95
N ARG A 64 0.85 -12.55 11.68
CA ARG A 64 1.48 -12.51 10.35
C ARG A 64 2.05 -13.87 9.94
N GLU A 65 2.71 -14.56 10.86
CA GLU A 65 3.24 -15.91 10.62
C GLU A 65 2.11 -16.91 10.36
N ASP A 66 1.03 -16.86 11.13
CA ASP A 66 -0.16 -17.70 10.94
C ASP A 66 -0.85 -17.45 9.59
N ILE A 67 -1.02 -16.18 9.21
CA ILE A 67 -1.55 -15.80 7.89
C ILE A 67 -0.64 -16.34 6.79
N THR A 68 0.68 -16.16 6.92
CA THR A 68 1.65 -16.64 5.93
C THR A 68 1.60 -18.16 5.80
N LYS A 69 1.49 -18.89 6.92
CA LYS A 69 1.33 -20.34 6.95
C LYS A 69 0.02 -20.78 6.30
N ARG A 70 -1.10 -20.10 6.61
CA ARG A 70 -2.41 -20.37 5.98
C ARG A 70 -2.38 -20.11 4.48
N ILE A 71 -1.77 -19.02 4.03
CA ILE A 71 -1.54 -18.74 2.60
C ILE A 71 -0.70 -19.85 1.97
N GLY A 72 0.38 -20.29 2.64
CA GLY A 72 1.21 -21.41 2.18
C GLY A 72 0.43 -22.72 2.04
N VAL A 73 -0.46 -23.04 2.99
CA VAL A 73 -1.33 -24.22 2.95
C VAL A 73 -2.40 -24.11 1.87
N LEU A 74 -3.05 -22.95 1.72
CA LEU A 74 -4.02 -22.70 0.65
C LEU A 74 -3.36 -22.81 -0.72
N ASN A 75 -2.16 -22.25 -0.86
CA ASN A 75 -1.36 -22.39 -2.07
C ASN A 75 -0.99 -23.86 -2.31
N LYS A 76 -0.61 -24.65 -1.29
CA LYS A 76 -0.34 -26.10 -1.44
C LYS A 76 -1.59 -26.93 -1.79
N LYS A 77 -2.76 -26.64 -1.20
CA LYS A 77 -4.01 -27.38 -1.49
C LYS A 77 -4.56 -27.14 -2.89
N VAL A 78 -4.17 -26.04 -3.54
CA VAL A 78 -4.52 -25.70 -4.92
C VAL A 78 -3.40 -26.07 -5.91
N ARG A 79 -2.24 -26.50 -5.41
CA ARG A 79 -1.08 -26.91 -6.23
C ARG A 79 -1.07 -28.43 -6.37
N SER A 80 -1.36 -28.94 -7.56
CA SER A 80 -0.62 -30.11 -8.03
C SER A 80 0.85 -29.71 -8.12
N GLU A 81 1.76 -30.50 -7.56
CA GLU A 81 3.21 -30.27 -7.69
C GLU A 81 3.55 -30.07 -9.18
N GLY A 82 4.06 -28.87 -9.51
CA GLY A 82 4.41 -28.47 -10.88
C GLY A 82 3.63 -27.31 -11.49
N SER A 83 2.51 -26.85 -10.91
CA SER A 83 1.79 -25.68 -11.45
C SER A 83 2.29 -24.38 -10.80
N GLU A 84 3.11 -23.61 -11.52
CA GLU A 84 3.32 -22.18 -11.23
C GLU A 84 1.95 -21.48 -11.25
N ILE A 85 1.70 -20.49 -10.38
CA ILE A 85 0.38 -19.83 -10.37
C ILE A 85 0.25 -19.03 -11.65
N GLU A 86 -0.42 -19.65 -12.58
CA GLU A 86 -0.73 -19.16 -13.90
C GLU A 86 -1.79 -18.05 -13.81
N GLY A 87 -1.40 -16.81 -14.13
CA GLY A 87 -2.36 -15.71 -14.21
C GLY A 87 -3.44 -16.08 -15.23
N CYS A 88 -4.73 -16.03 -14.85
CA CYS A 88 -5.82 -16.23 -15.78
C CYS A 88 -6.29 -14.88 -16.37
N SER A 89 -6.90 -14.93 -17.55
CA SER A 89 -7.47 -13.74 -18.23
C SER A 89 -8.46 -12.97 -17.35
N PHE A 90 -9.12 -13.65 -16.41
CA PHE A 90 -9.98 -13.05 -15.40
C PHE A 90 -9.20 -12.11 -14.46
N HIS A 91 -8.05 -12.53 -13.93
CA HIS A 91 -7.23 -11.67 -13.05
C HIS A 91 -6.65 -10.47 -13.81
N LEU A 92 -6.25 -10.67 -15.07
CA LEU A 92 -5.83 -9.57 -15.94
C LEU A 92 -6.96 -8.55 -16.16
N ALA A 93 -8.17 -9.04 -16.49
CA ALA A 93 -9.35 -8.20 -16.64
C ALA A 93 -9.70 -7.46 -15.34
N GLN A 94 -9.56 -8.11 -14.19
CA GLN A 94 -9.79 -7.49 -12.88
C GLN A 94 -8.77 -6.38 -12.59
N ALA A 95 -7.48 -6.61 -12.86
CA ALA A 95 -6.44 -5.60 -12.70
C ALA A 95 -6.69 -4.38 -13.61
N TRP A 96 -7.05 -4.62 -14.87
CA TRP A 96 -7.43 -3.57 -15.82
C TRP A 96 -8.66 -2.78 -15.34
N ASN A 97 -9.69 -3.46 -14.85
CA ASN A 97 -10.88 -2.82 -14.29
C ASN A 97 -10.55 -1.90 -13.10
N ARG A 98 -9.66 -2.34 -12.18
CA ARG A 98 -9.20 -1.54 -11.04
C ARG A 98 -8.44 -0.30 -11.50
N ARG A 99 -7.48 -0.45 -12.43
CA ARG A 99 -6.71 0.67 -12.99
C ARG A 99 -7.60 1.67 -13.73
N LYS A 100 -8.55 1.19 -14.53
CA LYS A 100 -9.55 2.02 -15.23
C LYS A 100 -10.39 2.82 -14.22
N ASN A 101 -10.79 2.22 -13.10
CA ASN A 101 -11.51 2.93 -12.05
C ASN A 101 -10.64 3.99 -11.36
N ALA A 102 -9.38 3.66 -11.06
CA ALA A 102 -8.43 4.59 -10.44
C ALA A 102 -8.13 5.81 -11.33
N ALA A 103 -8.09 5.64 -12.66
CA ALA A 103 -8.00 6.74 -13.62
C ALA A 103 -9.30 7.57 -13.74
N GLY A 104 -10.34 7.27 -12.95
CA GLY A 104 -11.62 7.99 -12.98
C GLY A 104 -12.41 7.78 -14.26
N LEU A 105 -12.15 6.71 -15.02
CA LEU A 105 -12.83 6.41 -16.29
C LEU A 105 -14.14 5.64 -16.11
N ARG A 106 -14.44 5.15 -14.89
CA ARG A 106 -15.65 4.35 -14.62
C ARG A 106 -16.92 5.04 -15.14
N GLN A 107 -17.15 6.30 -14.74
CA GLN A 107 -18.34 7.06 -15.08
C GLN A 107 -18.46 7.40 -16.58
N ARG A 108 -17.32 7.45 -17.30
CA ARG A 108 -17.26 7.71 -18.74
C ARG A 108 -17.47 6.46 -19.58
N ILE A 109 -17.27 5.28 -18.99
CA ILE A 109 -17.46 3.98 -19.65
C ILE A 109 -18.82 3.37 -19.28
N GLN A 110 -19.33 3.64 -18.07
CA GLN A 110 -20.57 3.14 -17.49
C GLN A 110 -21.26 4.23 -16.66
N GLY A 111 -22.59 4.25 -16.60
CA GLY A 111 -23.37 5.19 -15.78
C GLY A 111 -23.84 6.44 -16.53
N LEU A 112 -24.22 7.49 -15.80
CA LEU A 112 -24.88 8.69 -16.33
C LEU A 112 -23.99 9.52 -17.27
N LEU A 113 -22.67 9.54 -17.03
CA LEU A 113 -21.71 10.29 -17.85
C LEU A 113 -21.08 9.44 -18.96
N ARG A 114 -21.71 8.30 -19.29
CA ARG A 114 -21.20 7.33 -20.24
C ARG A 114 -21.11 7.96 -21.63
N ASP A 115 -19.94 7.84 -22.22
CA ASP A 115 -19.69 8.20 -23.60
C ASP A 115 -19.45 6.94 -24.44
N ARG A 116 -20.08 6.90 -25.63
CA ARG A 116 -20.05 5.72 -26.50
C ARG A 116 -18.64 5.42 -27.00
N SER A 117 -17.85 6.45 -27.29
CA SER A 117 -16.47 6.29 -27.77
C SER A 117 -15.59 5.67 -26.68
N ASN A 118 -15.70 6.16 -25.44
CA ASN A 118 -15.02 5.60 -24.28
C ASN A 118 -15.46 4.16 -23.97
N SER A 119 -16.76 3.85 -24.02
CA SER A 119 -17.24 2.48 -23.84
C SER A 119 -16.71 1.51 -24.90
N ARG A 120 -16.75 1.90 -26.17
CA ARG A 120 -16.28 1.07 -27.29
C ARG A 120 -14.77 0.82 -27.18
N TRP A 121 -14.02 1.88 -26.91
CA TRP A 121 -12.58 1.81 -26.68
C TRP A 121 -12.20 0.87 -25.54
N TRP A 122 -12.92 0.95 -24.41
CA TRP A 122 -12.72 0.01 -23.32
C TRP A 122 -13.02 -1.44 -23.72
N GLY A 123 -14.08 -1.65 -24.51
CA GLY A 123 -14.39 -2.95 -25.10
C GLY A 123 -13.24 -3.49 -25.95
N THR A 124 -12.67 -2.65 -26.82
CA THR A 124 -11.50 -3.01 -27.64
C THR A 124 -10.30 -3.36 -26.78
N ILE A 125 -9.98 -2.57 -25.75
CA ILE A 125 -8.86 -2.86 -24.83
C ILE A 125 -9.04 -4.23 -24.20
N LYS A 126 -10.24 -4.54 -23.66
CA LYS A 126 -10.53 -5.86 -23.10
C LYS A 126 -10.37 -6.99 -24.13
N ALA A 127 -10.73 -6.74 -25.40
CA ALA A 127 -10.65 -7.73 -26.45
C ALA A 127 -9.22 -8.01 -26.95
N VAL A 128 -8.25 -7.14 -26.65
CA VAL A 128 -6.83 -7.33 -27.03
C VAL A 128 -6.28 -8.66 -26.51
N VAL A 129 -6.81 -9.16 -25.39
CA VAL A 129 -6.40 -10.45 -24.82
C VAL A 129 -6.89 -11.66 -25.62
N PHE A 130 -7.65 -11.45 -26.68
CA PHE A 130 -8.05 -12.53 -27.59
C PHE A 130 -7.39 -12.41 -28.96
N LEU A 131 -6.57 -11.37 -29.16
CA LEU A 131 -5.91 -11.13 -30.45
C LEU A 131 -4.52 -11.79 -30.49
N PRO A 132 -4.16 -12.46 -31.61
CA PRO A 132 -2.79 -12.86 -31.89
C PRO A 132 -1.81 -11.70 -31.80
N GLU A 133 -0.55 -11.98 -31.47
CA GLU A 133 0.48 -10.94 -31.23
C GLU A 133 0.62 -9.97 -32.41
N LYS A 134 0.67 -10.50 -33.63
CA LYS A 134 0.76 -9.72 -34.87
C LYS A 134 -0.37 -8.69 -35.03
N LEU A 135 -1.55 -8.96 -34.46
CA LEU A 135 -2.71 -8.07 -34.56
C LEU A 135 -2.78 -7.07 -33.40
N ARG A 136 -2.19 -7.37 -32.24
CA ARG A 136 -2.20 -6.47 -31.08
C ARG A 136 -1.49 -5.15 -31.36
N ASN A 137 -0.36 -5.19 -32.07
CA ASN A 137 0.40 -4.00 -32.46
C ASN A 137 -0.43 -3.03 -33.33
N ASN A 138 -1.42 -3.56 -34.04
CA ASN A 138 -2.28 -2.80 -34.92
C ASN A 138 -3.49 -2.19 -34.20
N VAL A 139 -3.77 -2.57 -32.95
CA VAL A 139 -4.91 -2.07 -32.20
C VAL A 139 -4.69 -0.60 -31.81
N ARG A 140 -5.35 0.32 -32.54
CA ARG A 140 -5.29 1.76 -32.28
C ARG A 140 -5.70 2.14 -30.85
N ALA A 141 -6.64 1.40 -30.25
CA ALA A 141 -7.11 1.65 -28.89
C ALA A 141 -5.99 1.58 -27.83
N LEU A 142 -4.90 0.87 -28.08
CA LEU A 142 -3.74 0.79 -27.18
C LEU A 142 -2.79 2.00 -27.30
N ARG A 143 -2.96 2.83 -28.34
CA ARG A 143 -2.02 3.90 -28.69
C ARG A 143 -2.65 5.29 -28.61
N THR A 144 -3.96 5.38 -28.76
CA THR A 144 -4.65 6.67 -28.85
C THR A 144 -5.94 6.65 -28.04
N PRO A 145 -6.21 7.71 -27.25
CA PRO A 145 -7.52 7.94 -26.66
C PRO A 145 -8.65 7.94 -27.71
N PRO A 146 -9.88 7.55 -27.35
CA PRO A 146 -10.98 7.45 -28.30
C PRO A 146 -11.70 8.76 -28.57
N VAL A 147 -11.25 9.85 -27.95
CA VAL A 147 -11.88 11.16 -27.98
C VAL A 147 -10.84 12.23 -28.30
N THR A 148 -11.30 13.38 -28.78
CA THR A 148 -10.44 14.53 -29.12
C THR A 148 -9.83 15.16 -27.86
N ARG A 149 -8.76 15.96 -28.04
CA ARG A 149 -8.05 16.62 -26.92
C ARG A 149 -8.93 17.54 -26.07
N ALA A 150 -9.96 18.15 -26.68
CA ALA A 150 -10.91 19.00 -25.97
C ALA A 150 -11.87 18.21 -25.05
N HIS A 151 -12.01 16.89 -25.25
CA HIS A 151 -12.95 16.09 -24.48
C HIS A 151 -12.44 15.88 -23.04
N PRO A 152 -13.28 16.06 -21.98
CA PRO A 152 -12.87 15.90 -20.58
C PRO A 152 -12.31 14.53 -20.17
N ALA A 153 -12.45 13.54 -21.04
CA ALA A 153 -11.97 12.17 -20.83
C ALA A 153 -10.61 11.92 -21.50
N CYS A 154 -10.15 12.79 -22.40
CA CYS A 154 -8.91 12.60 -23.15
C CYS A 154 -7.72 12.42 -22.21
N ASN A 155 -7.55 13.30 -21.22
CA ASN A 155 -6.46 13.22 -20.25
C ASN A 155 -6.52 11.94 -19.40
N LYS A 156 -7.72 11.49 -19.00
CA LYS A 156 -7.92 10.27 -18.22
C LYS A 156 -7.61 9.01 -19.05
N CYS A 157 -8.02 8.98 -20.32
CA CYS A 157 -7.69 7.91 -21.26
C CYS A 157 -6.18 7.88 -21.55
N ALA A 158 -5.57 9.03 -21.77
CA ALA A 158 -4.12 9.15 -21.96
C ALA A 158 -3.36 8.69 -20.72
N GLN A 159 -3.78 9.08 -19.51
CA GLN A 159 -3.20 8.62 -18.26
C GLN A 159 -3.34 7.11 -18.10
N PHE A 160 -4.50 6.53 -18.42
CA PHE A 160 -4.68 5.08 -18.39
C PHE A 160 -3.76 4.36 -19.37
N LEU A 161 -3.64 4.85 -20.61
CA LEU A 161 -2.71 4.31 -21.60
C LEU A 161 -1.25 4.46 -21.16
N TRP A 162 -0.90 5.60 -20.56
CA TRP A 162 0.43 5.83 -20.03
C TRP A 162 0.74 4.86 -18.89
N LEU A 163 -0.18 4.65 -17.95
CA LEU A 163 -0.04 3.63 -16.90
C LEU A 163 0.04 2.19 -17.44
N LEU A 164 -0.55 1.93 -18.60
CA LEU A 164 -0.40 0.65 -19.29
C LEU A 164 0.96 0.52 -20.00
N LEU A 165 1.55 1.63 -20.45
CA LEU A 165 2.76 1.66 -21.28
C LEU A 165 4.03 2.02 -20.52
N PHE A 166 3.95 2.59 -19.31
CA PHE A 166 5.07 3.27 -18.63
C PHE A 166 5.19 2.92 -17.14
N SER A 167 4.78 1.72 -16.74
CA SER A 167 4.86 1.24 -15.35
C SER A 167 6.23 0.61 -15.02
N SER A 168 7.33 1.30 -15.32
CA SER A 168 8.66 0.97 -14.80
C SER A 168 9.38 2.28 -14.53
N SER A 169 9.98 2.39 -13.35
CA SER A 169 10.48 3.60 -12.71
C SER A 169 11.43 4.44 -13.58
N MET A 170 11.54 5.71 -13.22
CA MET A 170 12.32 6.81 -13.83
C MET A 170 13.84 6.62 -14.05
N ALA A 171 14.39 5.40 -14.14
CA ALA A 171 15.85 5.19 -14.12
C ALA A 171 16.50 4.57 -15.38
N GLU A 172 15.77 4.17 -16.43
CA GLU A 172 16.42 3.62 -17.64
C GLU A 172 16.03 4.42 -18.89
N PHE A 173 16.63 5.61 -18.97
CA PHE A 173 16.80 6.31 -20.22
C PHE A 173 18.04 5.71 -20.90
N LEU A 174 17.81 4.85 -21.89
CA LEU A 174 18.59 4.62 -23.12
C LEU A 174 18.43 3.15 -23.55
N ILE A 175 17.83 2.97 -24.73
CA ILE A 175 17.60 1.70 -25.43
C ILE A 175 16.63 0.76 -24.69
N ASN A 176 15.34 0.91 -24.97
CA ASN A 176 14.32 -0.15 -25.16
C ASN A 176 12.94 0.34 -24.73
N GLY A 177 12.06 0.53 -25.72
CA GLY A 177 10.64 0.79 -25.49
C GLY A 177 9.98 -0.35 -24.71
N PHE A 178 9.78 -0.15 -23.42
CA PHE A 178 9.11 -1.10 -22.54
C PHE A 178 7.58 -0.93 -22.64
N CYS A 179 7.03 -1.31 -23.78
CA CYS A 179 5.60 -1.23 -24.07
C CYS A 179 4.81 -2.31 -23.33
N LEU A 180 3.51 -2.06 -23.11
CA LEU A 180 2.48 -3.06 -22.74
C LEU A 180 2.62 -4.39 -23.51
N LEU A 181 3.02 -4.31 -24.77
CA LEU A 181 3.30 -5.47 -25.61
C LEU A 181 4.43 -6.33 -25.06
N ARG A 182 5.48 -5.75 -24.44
CA ARG A 182 6.55 -6.47 -23.77
C ARG A 182 6.07 -7.09 -22.47
N TYR A 183 5.31 -6.40 -21.61
CA TYR A 183 4.74 -7.05 -20.40
C TYR A 183 3.77 -8.18 -20.78
N ILE A 184 2.85 -7.94 -21.72
CA ILE A 184 1.97 -8.99 -22.22
C ILE A 184 2.81 -10.09 -22.86
N LYS A 185 3.86 -9.79 -23.63
CA LYS A 185 4.72 -10.80 -24.24
C LYS A 185 5.53 -11.59 -23.22
N SER A 186 6.40 -10.94 -22.46
CA SER A 186 7.30 -11.54 -21.47
C SER A 186 6.61 -12.17 -20.27
N THR A 187 5.35 -11.83 -19.99
CA THR A 187 4.60 -12.43 -18.88
C THR A 187 3.52 -13.37 -19.39
N TRP A 188 2.80 -12.98 -20.44
CA TRP A 188 1.58 -13.65 -20.89
C TRP A 188 1.67 -14.43 -22.22
N LEU A 189 2.64 -14.17 -23.10
CA LEU A 189 2.67 -14.80 -24.44
C LEU A 189 3.93 -15.61 -24.73
N THR A 190 5.03 -15.30 -24.07
CA THR A 190 6.33 -15.97 -24.21
C THR A 190 6.98 -16.18 -22.85
N GLY A 191 6.27 -15.82 -21.78
CA GLY A 191 6.72 -15.89 -20.40
C GLY A 191 6.06 -17.03 -19.64
N PRO A 192 6.04 -16.97 -18.31
CA PRO A 192 5.51 -18.04 -17.47
C PRO A 192 4.03 -18.38 -17.73
N PHE A 193 3.30 -17.58 -18.50
CA PHE A 193 1.88 -17.80 -18.81
C PHE A 193 1.56 -18.05 -20.29
N VAL A 194 2.53 -18.46 -21.12
CA VAL A 194 2.31 -18.71 -22.57
C VAL A 194 1.24 -19.77 -22.85
N ASP A 195 1.18 -20.84 -22.05
CA ASP A 195 0.28 -21.98 -22.28
C ASP A 195 -1.15 -21.78 -21.76
N LEU A 196 -1.45 -20.64 -21.14
CA LEU A 196 -2.81 -20.29 -20.69
C LEU A 196 -3.71 -19.72 -21.76
N TRP A 197 -3.14 -19.32 -22.91
CA TRP A 197 -3.85 -18.53 -23.91
C TRP A 197 -4.57 -19.37 -24.97
N SER A 198 -4.23 -20.65 -25.12
CA SER A 198 -4.92 -21.55 -26.04
C SER A 198 -6.18 -22.14 -25.41
N LYS A 199 -7.24 -21.33 -25.26
CA LYS A 199 -8.58 -21.78 -24.84
C LYS A 199 -9.31 -22.61 -25.92
N TRP A 200 -8.82 -22.65 -27.16
CA TRP A 200 -9.61 -23.17 -28.29
C TRP A 200 -9.30 -24.61 -28.72
N GLU A 201 -8.36 -25.31 -28.09
CA GLU A 201 -8.08 -26.73 -28.39
C GLU A 201 -7.89 -27.63 -27.14
N ILE A 202 -8.34 -27.19 -25.96
CA ILE A 202 -8.27 -27.99 -24.74
C ILE A 202 -9.62 -28.67 -24.49
N THR A 203 -9.67 -30.00 -24.70
CA THR A 203 -10.86 -30.86 -24.50
C THR A 203 -11.07 -31.30 -23.05
N THR A 204 -10.20 -30.89 -22.12
CA THR A 204 -10.29 -31.28 -20.70
C THR A 204 -10.93 -30.20 -19.84
N LEU A 205 -11.90 -30.63 -19.02
CA LEU A 205 -12.69 -29.79 -18.11
C LEU A 205 -11.78 -29.12 -17.07
N ARG A 206 -11.68 -27.78 -17.08
CA ARG A 206 -10.99 -26.99 -16.03
C ARG A 206 -11.98 -26.24 -15.15
N THR A 207 -11.55 -25.94 -13.92
CA THR A 207 -12.28 -25.20 -12.88
C THR A 207 -12.81 -23.83 -13.33
N THR A 208 -12.21 -23.21 -14.34
CA THR A 208 -12.71 -21.99 -14.99
C THR A 208 -14.04 -22.19 -15.72
N ASN A 209 -14.27 -23.36 -16.32
CA ASN A 209 -15.57 -23.69 -16.93
C ASN A 209 -16.65 -23.90 -15.87
N VAL A 210 -16.27 -24.40 -14.69
CA VAL A 210 -17.18 -24.54 -13.54
C VAL A 210 -17.51 -23.17 -12.92
N ALA A 211 -16.53 -22.26 -12.83
CA ALA A 211 -16.76 -20.90 -12.36
C ALA A 211 -17.61 -20.07 -13.34
N GLU A 212 -17.44 -20.23 -14.66
CA GLU A 212 -18.31 -19.61 -15.67
C GLU A 212 -19.74 -20.21 -15.65
N ALA A 213 -19.89 -21.51 -15.37
CA ALA A 213 -21.19 -22.19 -15.28
C ALA A 213 -21.95 -21.88 -13.98
N PHE A 214 -21.25 -21.66 -12.86
CA PHE A 214 -21.85 -21.31 -11.56
C PHE A 214 -22.38 -19.86 -11.50
N HIS A 215 -21.97 -19.01 -12.45
CA HIS A 215 -22.40 -17.62 -12.56
C HIS A 215 -23.41 -17.37 -13.71
N ARG A 216 -23.92 -18.43 -14.35
CA ARG A 216 -25.14 -18.40 -15.17
C ARG A 216 -26.36 -18.65 -14.30
#